data_AF-A0A960QTL5-F1
#
_entry.id   AF-A0A960QTL5-F1
#
_cell.length_a   1.000
_cell.length_b   1.000
_cell.length_c   1.000
_cell.angle_alpha   90.00
_cell.angle_beta   90.00
_cell.angle_gamma   90.00
#
_symmetry.space_group_name_H-M   'P 1'
#
loop_
_entity.id
_entity.type
_entity.pdbx_description
1 polymer ?
#
loop_
_entity_poly.entity_id
_entity_poly.type
_entity_poly.pdbx_seq_one_letter_code
_entity_poly.pdbx_strand_id
1 'polypeptide(L)'
;MNAPLSSFTRFLAASACVFLLLAGPTKSQEPAAPTAPAATEPEPEIVPASAPANPPATEAPTVERSIYVPYEDLEKVFEQDGRGVFLPYREFLDLWNQLNLKKKEETEKPPTDGVLAAANYTGKVEGDEDQVLAIDAVLQVESFKEKGWAVVPLIQSGLNIAEADTGDATLHLGEKGYELILPKKGSYEIKLKLYAKVQRSSGQRSVVLNLPKAGVSKFEAILPEQGWQFDIRPGAAYSSEDLPDGQTKLAFFFGETERFDLSWQKQGEETKLTPLLFVE
;
A
#
# COMPACT_ATOMS: atom_id res chain seq x y z
N MET A 1 -47.51 -9.87 -38.41
CA MET A 1 -48.70 -10.61 -37.96
C MET A 1 -48.41 -11.21 -36.59
N ASN A 2 -49.19 -10.75 -35.61
CA ASN A 2 -49.51 -11.33 -34.30
C ASN A 2 -48.42 -11.61 -33.25
N ALA A 3 -48.30 -10.68 -32.30
CA ALA A 3 -48.32 -11.00 -30.87
C ALA A 3 -49.70 -11.62 -30.48
N PRO A 4 -49.90 -12.19 -29.27
CA PRO A 4 -50.27 -11.34 -28.14
C PRO A 4 -49.92 -11.82 -26.71
N LEU A 5 -49.76 -10.82 -25.83
CA LEU A 5 -50.31 -10.60 -24.48
C LEU A 5 -50.44 -11.70 -23.40
N SER A 6 -50.16 -11.21 -22.17
CA SER A 6 -51.02 -11.19 -20.95
C SER A 6 -50.42 -11.94 -19.75
N SER A 7 -50.65 -11.61 -18.48
CA SER A 7 -51.15 -10.45 -17.70
C SER A 7 -51.39 -11.01 -16.29
N PHE A 8 -50.93 -10.36 -15.21
CA PHE A 8 -51.48 -10.43 -13.83
C PHE A 8 -50.67 -9.40 -13.00
N THR A 9 -51.10 -8.20 -12.58
CA THR A 9 -52.32 -7.66 -11.95
C THR A 9 -52.36 -7.82 -10.41
N ARG A 10 -52.15 -6.66 -9.72
CA ARG A 10 -52.72 -6.16 -8.43
C ARG A 10 -52.18 -6.76 -7.11
N PHE A 11 -52.13 -6.12 -5.93
CA PHE A 11 -52.73 -4.94 -5.24
C PHE A 11 -51.91 -4.79 -3.90
N LEU A 12 -51.56 -3.64 -3.28
CA LEU A 12 -52.28 -2.84 -2.25
C LEU A 12 -51.18 -1.95 -1.56
N ALA A 13 -51.18 -0.60 -1.55
CA ALA A 13 -51.82 0.35 -0.58
C ALA A 13 -51.54 0.05 0.91
N ALA A 14 -51.28 0.94 1.88
CA ALA A 14 -51.21 2.41 2.04
C ALA A 14 -50.69 2.73 3.48
N SER A 15 -50.47 4.02 3.80
CA SER A 15 -50.50 4.71 5.13
C SER A 15 -49.21 5.54 5.35
N ALA A 16 -49.14 6.88 5.20
CA ALA A 16 -49.93 8.04 5.64
C ALA A 16 -49.58 8.60 7.04
N CYS A 17 -49.42 9.94 7.05
CA CYS A 17 -49.39 10.92 8.15
C CYS A 17 -48.04 11.25 8.83
N VAL A 18 -47.63 12.51 9.11
CA VAL A 18 -47.83 13.90 8.63
C VAL A 18 -47.23 14.82 9.71
N PHE A 19 -46.39 15.79 9.31
CA PHE A 19 -46.05 17.13 9.90
C PHE A 19 -45.79 17.27 11.43
N LEU A 20 -44.87 18.13 11.93
CA LEU A 20 -44.82 19.58 11.73
C LEU A 20 -43.53 20.22 12.33
N LEU A 21 -43.08 21.31 11.69
CA LEU A 21 -41.98 22.24 12.02
C LEU A 21 -42.04 22.88 13.41
N LEU A 22 -40.86 23.31 13.93
CA LEU A 22 -40.58 24.72 14.29
C LEU A 22 -39.09 24.98 14.61
N ALA A 23 -38.56 26.06 14.04
CA ALA A 23 -37.22 26.59 14.26
C ALA A 23 -37.31 27.95 14.98
N GLY A 24 -36.33 28.30 15.82
CA GLY A 24 -36.08 29.65 16.31
C GLY A 24 -35.02 29.74 17.43
N PRO A 25 -34.20 30.82 17.53
CA PRO A 25 -32.83 30.77 18.06
C PRO A 25 -32.57 31.67 19.31
N THR A 26 -31.31 31.65 19.79
CA THR A 26 -30.52 32.78 20.38
C THR A 26 -30.04 32.66 21.86
N LYS A 27 -28.76 32.31 22.00
CA LYS A 27 -27.63 32.98 22.73
C LYS A 27 -27.71 33.36 24.24
N SER A 28 -26.72 32.81 24.97
CA SER A 28 -25.92 33.32 26.11
C SER A 28 -26.59 33.64 27.46
N GLN A 29 -26.08 33.04 28.56
CA GLN A 29 -25.29 33.74 29.59
C GLN A 29 -24.79 32.78 30.70
N GLU A 30 -23.48 32.74 30.90
CA GLU A 30 -22.77 32.27 32.11
C GLU A 30 -22.52 33.50 33.01
N PRO A 31 -22.59 33.41 34.36
CA PRO A 31 -21.34 33.29 35.15
C PRO A 31 -21.41 32.56 36.52
N ALA A 32 -20.24 32.05 36.90
CA ALA A 32 -19.65 31.98 38.25
C ALA A 32 -19.94 30.79 39.19
N ALA A 33 -18.96 29.89 39.26
CA ALA A 33 -18.49 29.22 40.50
C ALA A 33 -17.77 30.27 41.42
N PRO A 34 -17.40 30.03 42.71
CA PRO A 34 -16.95 28.76 43.33
C PRO A 34 -17.57 28.49 44.73
N THR A 35 -17.38 27.31 45.35
CA THR A 35 -16.45 27.08 46.48
C THR A 35 -16.58 25.62 46.97
N ALA A 36 -15.47 24.91 47.16
CA ALA A 36 -15.35 23.62 47.88
C ALA A 36 -15.08 23.87 49.39
N PRO A 37 -15.35 22.92 50.31
CA PRO A 37 -14.31 21.93 50.66
C PRO A 37 -14.80 20.51 51.10
N ALA A 38 -13.85 19.56 50.99
CA ALA A 38 -13.54 18.32 51.75
C ALA A 38 -14.22 18.10 53.12
N ALA A 39 -14.33 16.92 53.76
CA ALA A 39 -13.99 15.49 53.56
C ALA A 39 -14.62 14.73 54.78
N THR A 40 -14.72 13.39 54.76
CA THR A 40 -14.29 12.44 55.83
C THR A 40 -14.80 11.00 55.58
N GLU A 41 -13.85 10.07 55.70
CA GLU A 41 -13.81 8.60 55.85
C GLU A 41 -14.91 7.92 56.72
N PRO A 42 -15.12 6.58 56.61
CA PRO A 42 -14.27 5.63 57.37
C PRO A 42 -14.00 4.24 56.72
N GLU A 43 -12.81 3.69 57.01
CA GLU A 43 -12.45 2.24 57.09
C GLU A 43 -12.18 1.95 58.61
N PRO A 44 -12.14 0.73 59.21
CA PRO A 44 -11.78 -0.57 58.59
C PRO A 44 -12.40 -1.87 59.14
N GLU A 45 -12.23 -2.97 58.41
CA GLU A 45 -12.05 -4.31 59.00
C GLU A 45 -11.20 -5.20 58.05
N ILE A 46 -10.06 -5.67 58.57
CA ILE A 46 -9.05 -6.51 57.91
C ILE A 46 -9.12 -7.90 58.55
N VAL A 47 -9.12 -8.99 57.76
CA VAL A 47 -8.29 -10.21 57.98
C VAL A 47 -8.30 -11.11 56.73
N PRO A 48 -7.26 -11.93 56.51
CA PRO A 48 -6.52 -11.96 55.25
C PRO A 48 -6.62 -13.29 54.49
N ALA A 49 -6.38 -13.25 53.18
CA ALA A 49 -6.00 -14.43 52.40
C ALA A 49 -4.61 -14.21 51.80
N SER A 50 -3.63 -14.92 52.35
CA SER A 50 -2.25 -14.97 51.90
C SER A 50 -2.10 -15.88 50.66
N ALA A 51 -1.41 -15.31 49.66
CA ALA A 51 -0.45 -15.94 48.73
C ALA A 51 -0.94 -16.90 47.59
N PRO A 52 -0.17 -17.03 46.49
CA PRO A 52 1.01 -16.26 46.07
C PRO A 52 0.86 -15.60 44.69
N ALA A 53 1.53 -14.45 44.57
CA ALA A 53 1.89 -13.84 43.29
C ALA A 53 2.87 -14.76 42.54
N ASN A 54 2.56 -15.06 41.28
CA ASN A 54 3.52 -15.60 40.33
C ASN A 54 4.63 -14.55 40.12
N PRO A 55 5.92 -14.87 40.35
CA PRO A 55 7.00 -14.00 39.93
C PRO A 55 7.04 -13.92 38.40
N PRO A 56 7.41 -12.76 37.82
CA PRO A 56 7.70 -12.67 36.40
C PRO A 56 8.86 -13.62 36.07
N ALA A 57 8.70 -14.35 34.96
CA ALA A 57 9.72 -15.22 34.42
C ALA A 57 10.94 -14.39 33.99
N THR A 58 11.85 -14.17 34.92
CA THR A 58 13.22 -13.77 34.64
C THR A 58 13.88 -14.95 33.93
N GLU A 59 14.18 -14.79 32.64
CA GLU A 59 15.04 -15.69 31.89
C GLU A 59 16.38 -15.80 32.62
N ALA A 60 16.56 -16.90 33.36
CA ALA A 60 17.79 -17.20 34.06
C ALA A 60 18.89 -17.50 33.03
N PRO A 61 20.13 -17.02 33.23
CA PRO A 61 21.25 -17.44 32.40
C PRO A 61 21.37 -18.97 32.49
N THR A 62 21.50 -19.65 31.35
CA THR A 62 21.80 -21.08 31.32
C THR A 62 23.15 -21.31 31.99
N VAL A 63 23.11 -21.64 33.28
CA VAL A 63 24.29 -21.99 34.06
C VAL A 63 24.81 -23.32 33.51
N GLU A 64 25.93 -23.30 32.81
CA GLU A 64 26.66 -24.50 32.43
C GLU A 64 27.10 -25.24 33.71
N ARG A 65 26.44 -26.33 34.04
CA ARG A 65 26.82 -27.20 35.16
C ARG A 65 27.71 -28.31 34.65
N SER A 66 29.01 -28.22 34.94
CA SER A 66 29.95 -29.32 34.74
C SER A 66 29.77 -30.34 35.87
N ILE A 67 29.17 -31.50 35.57
CA ILE A 67 29.01 -32.61 36.50
C ILE A 67 30.05 -33.67 36.14
N TYR A 68 30.99 -33.94 37.04
CA TYR A 68 31.99 -34.99 36.86
C TYR A 68 31.39 -36.34 37.23
N VAL A 69 31.24 -37.22 36.24
CA VAL A 69 30.80 -38.59 36.44
C VAL A 69 32.00 -39.52 36.23
N PRO A 70 32.51 -40.19 37.27
CA PRO A 70 33.52 -41.22 37.14
C PRO A 70 33.03 -42.32 36.19
N TYR A 71 33.94 -42.86 35.36
CA TYR A 71 33.59 -43.86 34.33
C TYR A 71 32.89 -45.10 34.90
N GLU A 72 33.22 -45.48 36.13
CA GLU A 72 32.66 -46.64 36.85
C GLU A 72 31.20 -46.44 37.30
N ASP A 73 30.73 -45.21 37.41
CA ASP A 73 29.36 -44.88 37.86
C ASP A 73 28.43 -44.45 36.72
N LEU A 74 28.91 -44.45 35.48
CA LEU A 74 28.17 -44.02 34.29
C LEU A 74 26.96 -44.93 34.01
N GLU A 75 27.10 -46.24 34.22
CA GLU A 75 26.02 -47.23 34.01
C GLU A 75 24.82 -47.00 34.95
N LYS A 76 25.06 -46.63 36.22
CA LYS A 76 23.99 -46.39 37.21
C LYS A 76 23.07 -45.23 36.85
N VAL A 77 23.56 -44.24 36.09
CA VAL A 77 22.78 -43.07 35.66
C VAL A 77 21.79 -43.45 34.56
N PHE A 78 22.14 -44.41 33.69
CA PHE A 78 21.25 -44.87 32.63
C PHE A 78 20.10 -45.74 33.15
N GLU A 79 20.33 -46.48 34.24
CA GLU A 79 19.34 -47.38 34.83
C GLU A 79 18.21 -46.65 35.58
N GLN A 80 18.46 -45.45 36.11
CA GLN A 80 17.46 -44.71 36.89
C GLN A 80 16.44 -43.94 36.04
N ASP A 81 16.87 -43.33 34.92
CA ASP A 81 16.03 -42.39 34.16
C ASP A 81 15.66 -42.87 32.75
N GLY A 82 16.14 -44.04 32.31
CA GLY A 82 15.63 -44.83 31.18
C GLY A 82 15.55 -44.17 29.79
N ARG A 83 15.97 -42.92 29.63
CA ARG A 83 15.89 -42.15 28.38
C ARG A 83 17.03 -41.14 28.28
N GLY A 84 18.26 -41.65 28.19
CA GLY A 84 19.45 -40.87 27.87
C GLY A 84 20.28 -41.60 26.82
N VAL A 85 20.73 -40.89 25.78
CA VAL A 85 21.68 -41.41 24.80
C VAL A 85 23.05 -40.87 25.16
N PHE A 86 24.05 -41.74 25.32
CA PHE A 86 25.43 -41.32 25.52
C PHE A 86 25.96 -40.72 24.22
N LEU A 87 26.26 -39.43 24.23
CA LEU A 87 26.87 -38.72 23.10
C LEU A 87 28.26 -38.24 23.53
N PRO A 88 29.34 -38.79 22.95
CA PRO A 88 30.69 -38.30 23.20
C PRO A 88 30.77 -36.79 22.98
N TYR A 89 31.52 -36.09 23.84
CA TYR A 89 31.58 -34.63 23.81
C TYR A 89 31.97 -34.07 22.43
N ARG A 90 32.84 -34.78 21.70
CA ARG A 90 33.19 -34.42 20.31
C ARG A 90 32.00 -34.51 19.36
N GLU A 91 31.21 -35.58 19.45
CA GLU A 91 30.01 -35.75 18.63
C GLU A 91 28.94 -34.73 19.00
N PHE A 92 28.82 -34.37 20.28
CA PHE A 92 27.99 -33.26 20.73
C PHE A 92 28.43 -31.94 20.10
N LEU A 93 29.72 -31.62 20.12
CA LEU A 93 30.23 -30.41 19.48
C LEU A 93 30.01 -30.42 17.97
N ASP A 94 30.19 -31.56 17.30
CA ASP A 94 29.96 -31.69 15.85
C ASP A 94 28.49 -31.47 15.50
N LEU A 95 27.55 -32.09 16.24
CA LEU A 95 26.11 -31.89 16.05
C LEU A 95 25.69 -30.46 16.41
N TRP A 96 26.21 -29.92 17.51
CA TRP A 96 25.95 -28.55 17.95
C TRP A 96 26.42 -27.54 16.89
N ASN A 97 27.63 -27.70 16.38
CA ASN A 97 28.17 -26.84 15.33
C ASN A 97 27.38 -26.97 14.03
N GLN A 98 26.99 -28.19 13.62
CA GLN A 98 26.15 -28.37 12.43
C GLN A 98 24.79 -27.70 12.56
N LEU A 99 24.15 -27.76 13.73
CA LEU A 99 22.86 -27.11 13.98
C LEU A 99 23.03 -25.58 14.07
N ASN A 100 24.09 -25.09 14.71
CA ASN A 100 24.32 -23.66 14.89
C ASN A 100 24.83 -22.98 13.61
N LEU A 101 25.66 -23.65 12.79
CA LEU A 101 26.04 -23.16 11.46
C LEU A 101 24.81 -23.12 10.54
N LYS A 102 24.01 -24.19 10.49
CA LYS A 102 22.77 -24.20 9.70
C LYS A 102 21.80 -23.10 10.14
N LYS A 103 21.62 -22.91 11.45
CA LYS A 103 20.77 -21.84 12.01
C LYS A 103 21.32 -20.43 11.73
N LYS A 104 22.64 -20.26 11.65
CA LYS A 104 23.27 -18.98 11.29
C LYS A 104 23.24 -18.71 9.77
N GLU A 105 23.16 -19.76 8.95
CA GLU A 105 22.97 -19.67 7.50
C GLU A 105 21.50 -19.46 7.12
N GLU A 106 20.57 -19.89 7.97
CA GLU A 106 19.15 -19.49 7.98
C GLU A 106 18.96 -18.10 8.62
N THR A 107 19.78 -17.12 8.22
CA THR A 107 19.35 -15.72 8.36
C THR A 107 18.04 -15.59 7.59
N GLU A 108 16.94 -15.30 8.31
CA GLU A 108 15.60 -15.15 7.77
C GLU A 108 15.67 -14.29 6.50
N LYS A 109 15.47 -14.94 5.35
CA LYS A 109 15.49 -14.24 4.07
C LYS A 109 14.28 -13.31 4.04
N PRO A 110 14.45 -12.07 3.57
CA PRO A 110 13.30 -11.19 3.40
C PRO A 110 12.27 -11.88 2.49
N PRO A 111 10.96 -11.67 2.71
CA PRO A 111 9.92 -12.29 1.88
C PRO A 111 10.01 -11.93 0.39
N THR A 112 10.73 -10.85 0.07
CA THR A 112 11.04 -10.39 -1.28
C THR A 112 12.48 -9.90 -1.35
N ASP A 113 13.13 -10.12 -2.49
CA ASP A 113 14.52 -9.73 -2.70
C ASP A 113 14.69 -8.20 -2.85
N GLY A 114 13.65 -7.53 -3.36
CA GLY A 114 13.56 -6.08 -3.47
C GLY A 114 12.15 -5.63 -3.86
N VAL A 115 11.85 -4.35 -3.65
CA VAL A 115 10.54 -3.75 -3.95
C VAL A 115 10.70 -2.35 -4.53
N LEU A 116 9.74 -1.96 -5.36
CA LEU A 116 9.55 -0.57 -5.73
C LEU A 116 8.71 0.11 -4.61
N ALA A 117 9.37 0.89 -3.75
CA ALA A 117 8.74 1.52 -2.60
C ALA A 117 7.84 2.68 -3.02
N ALA A 118 8.34 3.57 -3.87
CA ALA A 118 7.60 4.72 -4.36
C ALA A 118 7.89 5.01 -5.83
N ALA A 119 6.91 5.56 -6.54
CA ALA A 119 7.05 5.97 -7.92
C ALA A 119 6.35 7.32 -8.18
N ASN A 120 7.11 8.33 -8.56
CA ASN A 120 6.58 9.64 -8.90
C ASN A 120 6.73 9.87 -10.40
N TYR A 121 5.64 10.27 -11.04
CA TYR A 121 5.59 10.52 -12.48
C TYR A 121 5.14 11.95 -12.73
N THR A 122 5.90 12.67 -13.54
CA THR A 122 5.55 14.00 -14.04
C THR A 122 5.46 13.93 -15.55
N GLY A 123 4.26 14.12 -16.07
CA GLY A 123 3.95 14.06 -17.48
C GLY A 123 3.72 15.45 -18.07
N LYS A 124 4.12 15.63 -19.33
CA LYS A 124 3.72 16.77 -20.15
C LYS A 124 3.31 16.28 -21.53
N VAL A 125 2.15 16.73 -21.99
CA VAL A 125 1.70 16.43 -23.35
C VAL A 125 2.44 17.38 -24.30
N GLU A 126 3.18 16.80 -25.24
CA GLU A 126 4.06 17.51 -26.16
C GLU A 126 4.00 16.87 -27.56
N GLY A 127 4.58 17.56 -28.55
CA GLY A 127 4.62 17.12 -29.95
C GLY A 127 3.53 17.77 -30.81
N ASP A 128 3.71 17.65 -32.13
CA ASP A 128 2.73 18.15 -33.10
C ASP A 128 1.36 17.49 -32.83
N GLU A 129 0.34 18.33 -32.68
CA GLU A 129 -1.05 17.91 -32.41
C GLU A 129 -1.29 17.13 -31.10
N ASP A 130 -0.44 17.30 -30.07
CA ASP A 130 -0.59 16.66 -28.75
C ASP A 130 -0.51 15.12 -28.77
N GLN A 131 0.25 14.56 -29.71
CA GLN A 131 0.27 13.10 -29.93
C GLN A 131 1.11 12.32 -28.91
N VAL A 132 2.00 12.99 -28.17
CA VAL A 132 2.96 12.32 -27.29
C VAL A 132 2.83 12.83 -25.86
N LEU A 133 2.83 11.92 -24.90
CA LEU A 133 2.96 12.23 -23.48
C LEU A 133 4.38 11.86 -23.04
N ALA A 134 5.19 12.89 -22.79
CA ALA A 134 6.52 12.76 -22.20
C ALA A 134 6.36 12.62 -20.69
N ILE A 135 6.98 11.61 -20.08
CA ILE A 135 6.84 11.30 -18.65
C ILE A 135 8.24 11.17 -18.04
N ASP A 136 8.55 12.04 -17.09
CA ASP A 136 9.70 11.91 -16.19
C ASP A 136 9.27 11.07 -14.98
N ALA A 137 9.90 9.92 -14.79
CA ALA A 137 9.64 9.01 -13.67
C ALA A 137 10.82 9.02 -12.69
N VAL A 138 10.53 9.21 -11.41
CA VAL A 138 11.48 9.05 -10.31
C VAL A 138 11.01 7.89 -9.44
N LEU A 139 11.76 6.80 -9.48
CA LEU A 139 11.45 5.53 -8.82
C LEU A 139 12.39 5.34 -7.63
N GLN A 140 11.82 4.98 -6.47
CA GLN A 140 12.55 4.60 -5.28
C GLN A 140 12.46 3.10 -5.08
N VAL A 141 13.58 2.41 -5.27
CA VAL A 141 13.69 0.96 -5.19
C VAL A 141 14.49 0.57 -3.97
N GLU A 142 14.02 -0.41 -3.21
CA GLU A 142 14.73 -0.96 -2.06
C GLU A 142 15.13 -2.40 -2.35
N SER A 143 16.41 -2.69 -2.11
CA SER A 143 16.98 -4.03 -2.14
C SER A 143 17.20 -4.51 -0.71
N PHE A 144 16.64 -5.67 -0.36
CA PHE A 144 16.78 -6.26 0.97
C PHE A 144 17.85 -7.35 1.02
N LYS A 145 18.34 -7.78 -0.14
CA LYS A 145 19.24 -8.92 -0.28
C LYS A 145 20.67 -8.58 0.15
N GLU A 146 21.15 -9.24 1.21
CA GLU A 146 22.51 -9.02 1.74
C GLU A 146 23.61 -9.68 0.90
N LYS A 147 23.29 -10.80 0.23
CA LYS A 147 24.22 -11.55 -0.62
C LYS A 147 23.58 -11.90 -1.96
N GLY A 148 24.24 -11.52 -3.04
CA GLY A 148 23.77 -11.72 -4.42
C GLY A 148 22.92 -10.56 -4.93
N TRP A 149 22.45 -10.70 -6.17
CA TRP A 149 21.68 -9.65 -6.85
C TRP A 149 20.18 -9.82 -6.59
N ALA A 150 19.50 -8.70 -6.37
CA ALA A 150 18.05 -8.64 -6.35
C ALA A 150 17.55 -8.21 -7.73
N VAL A 151 16.48 -8.84 -8.21
CA VAL A 151 15.85 -8.51 -9.50
C VAL A 151 14.46 -7.98 -9.20
N VAL A 152 14.17 -6.76 -9.66
CA VAL A 152 12.88 -6.09 -9.47
C VAL A 152 12.26 -5.80 -10.84
N PRO A 153 11.08 -6.35 -11.16
CA PRO A 153 10.40 -6.03 -12.42
C PRO A 153 9.96 -4.56 -12.42
N LEU A 154 10.20 -3.86 -13.53
CA LEU A 154 9.77 -2.48 -13.72
C LEU A 154 8.64 -2.43 -14.76
N ILE A 155 8.96 -2.30 -16.04
CA ILE A 155 7.96 -2.04 -17.09
C ILE A 155 7.75 -3.30 -17.91
N GLN A 156 6.56 -3.88 -17.84
CA GLN A 156 6.25 -5.09 -18.58
C GLN A 156 5.92 -4.83 -20.06
N SER A 157 5.20 -3.75 -20.38
CA SER A 157 4.84 -3.41 -21.76
C SER A 157 4.29 -1.98 -21.91
N GLY A 158 4.26 -1.45 -23.14
CA GLY A 158 3.45 -0.27 -23.50
C GLY A 158 4.04 1.10 -23.19
N LEU A 159 5.17 1.18 -22.47
CA LEU A 159 5.95 2.41 -22.30
C LEU A 159 7.33 2.24 -22.92
N ASN A 160 7.75 3.24 -23.69
CA ASN A 160 9.08 3.28 -24.29
C ASN A 160 10.01 4.07 -23.39
N ILE A 161 11.12 3.44 -22.96
CA ILE A 161 12.18 4.11 -22.20
C ILE A 161 13.10 4.80 -23.22
N ALA A 162 13.17 6.13 -23.17
CA ALA A 162 14.09 6.90 -24.00
C ALA A 162 15.42 7.15 -23.30
N GLU A 163 15.40 7.37 -21.99
CA GLU A 163 16.58 7.63 -21.17
C GLU A 163 16.41 6.96 -19.81
N ALA A 164 17.48 6.41 -19.26
CA ALA A 164 17.49 5.77 -17.96
C ALA A 164 18.78 6.11 -17.22
N ASP A 165 18.64 6.76 -16.08
CA ASP A 165 19.70 6.94 -15.08
C ASP A 165 19.39 6.03 -13.90
N THR A 166 20.15 4.95 -13.81
CA THR A 166 19.97 3.89 -12.81
C THR A 166 21.02 3.91 -11.71
N GLY A 167 21.97 4.85 -11.75
CA GLY A 167 23.12 4.89 -10.84
C GLY A 167 23.85 3.54 -10.79
N ASP A 168 23.89 2.94 -9.60
CA ASP A 168 24.53 1.64 -9.35
C ASP A 168 23.67 0.42 -9.78
N ALA A 169 22.39 0.62 -10.07
CA ALA A 169 21.52 -0.45 -10.54
C ALA A 169 21.66 -0.63 -12.06
N THR A 170 21.37 -1.84 -12.56
CA THR A 170 21.43 -2.14 -14.00
C THR A 170 20.04 -2.39 -14.55
N LEU A 171 19.65 -1.61 -15.57
CA LEU A 171 18.44 -1.87 -16.35
C LEU A 171 18.70 -2.99 -17.35
N HIS A 172 17.92 -4.06 -17.27
CA HIS A 172 18.00 -5.23 -18.12
C HIS A 172 16.65 -5.46 -18.83
N LEU A 173 16.68 -5.88 -20.08
CA LEU A 173 15.47 -6.29 -20.81
C LEU A 173 15.32 -7.81 -20.72
N GLY A 174 14.43 -8.27 -19.85
CA GLY A 174 14.08 -9.69 -19.69
C GLY A 174 12.98 -10.14 -20.65
N GLU A 175 12.52 -11.38 -20.48
CA GLU A 175 11.45 -11.96 -21.33
C GLU A 175 10.09 -11.27 -21.14
N LYS A 176 9.82 -10.74 -19.94
CA LYS A 176 8.55 -10.13 -19.55
C LYS A 176 8.55 -8.60 -19.61
N GLY A 177 9.67 -8.00 -20.04
CA GLY A 177 9.85 -6.55 -20.08
C GLY A 177 11.12 -6.10 -19.37
N TYR A 178 11.16 -4.82 -19.00
CA TYR A 178 12.29 -4.21 -18.31
C TYR A 178 12.33 -4.62 -16.84
N GLU A 179 13.50 -5.08 -16.41
CA GLU A 179 13.80 -5.51 -15.05
C GLU A 179 15.02 -4.74 -14.56
N LEU A 180 15.08 -4.52 -13.26
CA LEU A 180 16.20 -3.86 -12.62
C LEU A 180 16.99 -4.87 -11.79
N ILE A 181 18.30 -4.90 -12.01
CA ILE A 181 19.25 -5.72 -11.26
C ILE A 181 19.96 -4.82 -10.25
N LEU A 182 19.75 -5.11 -8.97
CA LEU A 182 20.29 -4.37 -7.84
C LEU A 182 21.48 -5.16 -7.26
N PRO A 183 22.70 -4.60 -7.27
CA PRO A 183 23.90 -5.37 -6.93
C PRO A 183 24.11 -5.56 -5.42
N LYS A 184 23.53 -4.69 -4.58
CA LYS A 184 23.73 -4.67 -3.12
C LYS A 184 22.41 -4.36 -2.40
N LYS A 185 22.40 -4.58 -1.08
CA LYS A 185 21.35 -4.08 -0.18
C LYS A 185 21.44 -2.56 -0.09
N GLY A 186 20.31 -1.88 -0.22
CA GLY A 186 20.25 -0.41 -0.16
C GLY A 186 19.02 0.16 -0.84
N SER A 187 18.90 1.49 -0.72
CA SER A 187 17.91 2.28 -1.46
C SER A 187 18.55 2.85 -2.72
N TYR A 188 17.81 2.79 -3.82
CA TYR A 188 18.23 3.22 -5.14
C TYR A 188 17.20 4.20 -5.69
N GLU A 189 17.66 5.34 -6.17
CA GLU A 189 16.84 6.30 -6.92
C GLU A 189 17.11 6.11 -8.41
N ILE A 190 16.05 5.95 -9.19
CA ILE A 190 16.14 5.69 -10.62
C ILE A 190 15.30 6.71 -11.35
N LYS A 191 15.89 7.35 -12.35
CA LYS A 191 15.23 8.35 -13.18
C LYS A 191 15.07 7.80 -14.57
N LEU A 192 13.82 7.73 -15.03
CA LEU A 192 13.50 7.27 -16.38
C LEU A 192 12.78 8.38 -17.13
N LYS A 193 13.10 8.55 -18.40
CA LYS A 193 12.26 9.30 -19.34
C LYS A 193 11.50 8.31 -20.20
N LEU A 194 10.18 8.42 -20.13
CA LEU A 194 9.23 7.52 -20.78
C LEU A 194 8.39 8.30 -21.77
N TYR A 195 8.01 7.65 -22.86
CA TYR A 195 7.05 8.20 -23.82
C TYR A 195 5.85 7.27 -23.98
N ALA A 196 4.66 7.86 -23.89
CA ALA A 196 3.40 7.20 -24.18
C ALA A 196 2.72 7.88 -25.38
N LYS A 197 2.09 7.06 -26.23
CA LYS A 197 1.34 7.56 -27.40
C LYS A 197 -0.07 7.95 -26.99
N VAL A 198 -0.46 9.18 -27.30
CA VAL A 198 -1.84 9.67 -27.16
C VAL A 198 -2.63 9.25 -28.39
N GLN A 199 -3.76 8.58 -28.15
CA GLN A 199 -4.72 8.18 -29.16
C GLN A 199 -5.87 9.16 -29.19
N ARG A 200 -6.25 9.62 -30.38
CA ARG A 200 -7.37 10.52 -30.58
C ARG A 200 -8.49 9.80 -31.31
N SER A 201 -9.71 9.87 -30.77
CA SER A 201 -10.90 9.28 -31.36
C SER A 201 -12.10 10.19 -31.09
N SER A 202 -12.78 10.65 -32.14
CA SER A 202 -14.05 11.41 -32.05
C SER A 202 -14.05 12.60 -31.07
N GLY A 203 -12.94 13.35 -30.97
CA GLY A 203 -12.81 14.50 -30.06
C GLY A 203 -12.34 14.16 -28.64
N GLN A 204 -12.29 12.87 -28.29
CA GLN A 204 -11.67 12.37 -27.06
C GLN A 204 -10.20 12.03 -27.32
N ARG A 205 -9.35 12.38 -26.36
CA ARG A 205 -7.95 11.94 -26.29
C ARG A 205 -7.83 10.89 -25.20
N SER A 206 -7.00 9.88 -25.42
CA SER A 206 -6.79 8.79 -24.48
C SER A 206 -5.35 8.30 -24.52
N VAL A 207 -4.83 7.88 -23.38
CA VAL A 207 -3.51 7.29 -23.24
C VAL A 207 -3.63 6.07 -22.32
N VAL A 208 -2.96 5.00 -22.73
CA VAL A 208 -2.83 3.79 -21.93
C VAL A 208 -1.49 3.85 -21.23
N LEU A 209 -1.51 3.87 -19.90
CA LEU A 209 -0.33 3.94 -19.06
C LEU A 209 -0.15 2.59 -18.36
N ASN A 210 0.95 1.92 -18.66
CA ASN A 210 1.34 0.68 -17.98
C ASN A 210 2.51 0.98 -17.02
N LEU A 211 2.19 1.47 -15.83
CA LEU A 211 3.16 1.92 -14.83
C LEU A 211 3.51 0.75 -13.88
N PRO A 212 4.77 0.63 -13.44
CA PRO A 212 5.16 -0.41 -12.49
C PRO A 212 4.37 -0.31 -11.18
N LYS A 213 4.04 -1.46 -10.60
CA LYS A 213 3.44 -1.55 -9.27
C LYS A 213 4.42 -1.07 -8.20
N ALA A 214 4.02 -0.09 -7.40
CA ALA A 214 4.79 0.45 -6.29
C ALA A 214 3.94 0.52 -5.02
N GLY A 215 4.59 0.61 -3.86
CA GLY A 215 3.89 0.82 -2.58
C GLY A 215 3.04 2.09 -2.60
N VAL A 216 3.57 3.19 -3.13
CA VAL A 216 2.84 4.45 -3.35
C VAL A 216 3.25 5.03 -4.69
N SER A 217 2.26 5.38 -5.52
CA SER A 217 2.52 6.09 -6.78
C SER A 217 1.72 7.38 -6.90
N LYS A 218 2.38 8.39 -7.46
CA LYS A 218 1.79 9.68 -7.80
C LYS A 218 2.02 9.98 -9.26
N PHE A 219 0.97 10.35 -9.97
CA PHE A 219 1.08 10.84 -11.34
C PHE A 219 0.55 12.27 -11.41
N GLU A 220 1.38 13.16 -11.91
CA GLU A 220 1.02 14.53 -12.26
C GLU A 220 1.19 14.69 -13.78
N ALA A 221 0.21 15.26 -14.46
CA ALA A 221 0.32 15.62 -15.87
C ALA A 221 -0.08 17.07 -16.12
N ILE A 222 0.67 17.70 -17.01
CA ILE A 222 0.37 19.03 -17.53
C ILE A 222 -0.17 18.87 -18.95
N LEU A 223 -1.42 19.25 -19.14
CA LEU A 223 -2.12 19.20 -20.41
C LEU A 223 -2.27 20.61 -21.00
N PRO A 224 -2.15 20.75 -22.33
CA PRO A 224 -2.38 22.03 -23.00
C PRO A 224 -3.85 22.40 -22.95
N GLU A 225 -4.15 23.69 -22.85
CA GLU A 225 -5.50 24.26 -22.74
C GLU A 225 -6.21 23.92 -21.41
N GLN A 226 -7.27 24.68 -21.11
CA GLN A 226 -8.11 24.54 -19.92
C GLN A 226 -9.45 23.85 -20.21
N GLY A 227 -10.20 23.50 -19.16
CA GLY A 227 -11.58 23.01 -19.29
C GLY A 227 -11.67 21.56 -19.78
N TRP A 228 -10.70 20.73 -19.41
CA TRP A 228 -10.73 19.30 -19.69
C TRP A 228 -11.59 18.55 -18.68
N GLN A 229 -12.44 17.66 -19.18
CA GLN A 229 -13.08 16.63 -18.37
C GLN A 229 -12.23 15.36 -18.46
N PHE A 230 -11.84 14.81 -17.31
CA PHE A 230 -11.04 13.59 -17.20
C PHE A 230 -11.89 12.38 -16.85
N ASP A 231 -11.53 11.23 -17.40
CA ASP A 231 -12.03 9.91 -17.04
C ASP A 231 -10.82 8.97 -16.89
N ILE A 232 -10.66 8.38 -15.70
CA ILE A 232 -9.55 7.48 -15.34
C ILE A 232 -10.12 6.10 -15.08
N ARG A 233 -9.61 5.07 -15.77
CA ARG A 233 -10.01 3.68 -15.58
C ARG A 233 -8.81 2.80 -15.23
N PRO A 234 -8.87 1.99 -14.17
CA PRO A 234 -9.93 1.94 -13.15
C PRO A 234 -10.01 3.26 -12.37
N GLY A 235 -11.18 3.56 -11.80
CA GLY A 235 -11.47 4.83 -11.15
C GLY A 235 -10.44 5.17 -10.06
N ALA A 236 -9.80 6.34 -10.20
CA ALA A 236 -8.88 6.89 -9.22
C ALA A 236 -9.34 8.29 -8.81
N ALA A 237 -9.16 8.63 -7.53
CA ALA A 237 -9.39 10.00 -7.08
C ALA A 237 -8.33 10.91 -7.72
N TYR A 238 -8.79 11.96 -8.39
CA TYR A 238 -7.93 12.93 -9.07
C TYR A 238 -8.29 14.36 -8.68
N SER A 239 -7.30 15.24 -8.78
CA SER A 239 -7.45 16.69 -8.72
C SER A 239 -7.13 17.27 -10.09
N SER A 240 -7.91 18.27 -10.50
CA SER A 240 -7.69 19.04 -11.73
C SER A 240 -7.69 20.51 -11.38
N GLU A 241 -6.64 21.22 -11.77
CA GLU A 241 -6.47 22.66 -11.55
C GLU A 241 -6.05 23.34 -12.85
N ASP A 242 -6.74 24.42 -13.20
CA ASP A 242 -6.37 25.25 -14.34
C ASP A 242 -5.25 26.21 -13.94
N LEU A 243 -4.09 26.05 -14.59
CA LEU A 243 -2.91 26.87 -14.36
C LEU A 243 -3.05 28.24 -15.05
N PRO A 244 -2.42 29.31 -14.52
CA PRO A 244 -2.46 30.66 -15.09
C PRO A 244 -2.00 30.74 -16.55
N ASP A 245 -1.14 29.82 -16.97
CA ASP A 245 -0.55 29.76 -18.32
C ASP A 245 -1.50 29.14 -19.36
N GLY A 246 -2.77 28.93 -19.02
CA GLY A 246 -3.76 28.34 -19.93
C GLY A 246 -3.62 26.82 -20.08
N GLN A 247 -2.97 26.15 -19.13
CA GLN A 247 -2.79 24.69 -19.09
C GLN A 247 -3.64 24.08 -17.97
N THR A 248 -3.93 22.79 -18.03
CA THR A 248 -4.58 22.07 -16.91
C THR A 248 -3.56 21.12 -16.26
N LYS A 249 -3.44 21.20 -14.95
CA LYS A 249 -2.71 20.26 -14.13
C LYS A 249 -3.66 19.18 -13.62
N LEU A 250 -3.41 17.94 -14.01
CA LEU A 250 -4.05 16.75 -13.48
C LEU A 250 -3.11 16.09 -12.46
N ALA A 251 -3.61 15.67 -11.30
CA ALA A 251 -2.86 14.87 -10.35
C ALA A 251 -3.72 13.76 -9.75
N PHE A 252 -3.21 12.54 -9.70
CA PHE A 252 -3.87 11.42 -9.04
C PHE A 252 -2.86 10.47 -8.40
N PHE A 253 -3.35 9.69 -7.43
CA PHE A 253 -2.56 8.69 -6.73
C PHE A 253 -3.08 7.30 -7.06
N PHE A 254 -2.17 6.33 -7.10
CA PHE A 254 -2.46 4.94 -7.34
C PHE A 254 -1.42 4.05 -6.66
N GLY A 255 -1.70 2.76 -6.51
CA GLY A 255 -0.78 1.83 -5.84
C GLY A 255 -0.72 0.48 -6.53
N GLU A 256 -1.84 -0.25 -6.51
CA GLU A 256 -1.85 -1.65 -6.94
C GLU A 256 -1.99 -1.85 -8.46
N THR A 257 -2.65 -0.93 -9.13
CA THR A 257 -2.98 -1.09 -10.55
C THR A 257 -1.76 -0.75 -11.42
N GLU A 258 -1.45 -1.65 -12.34
CA GLU A 258 -0.36 -1.48 -13.31
C GLU A 258 -0.81 -0.77 -14.58
N ARG A 259 -2.10 -0.87 -14.94
CA ARG A 259 -2.66 -0.32 -16.17
C ARG A 259 -3.76 0.70 -15.90
N PHE A 260 -3.60 1.90 -16.44
CA PHE A 260 -4.63 2.94 -16.44
C PHE A 260 -4.92 3.41 -17.85
N ASP A 261 -6.20 3.48 -18.18
CA ASP A 261 -6.68 4.19 -19.36
C ASP A 261 -7.11 5.58 -18.89
N LEU A 262 -6.28 6.58 -19.18
CA LEU A 262 -6.58 7.99 -18.92
C LEU A 262 -7.17 8.58 -20.20
N SER A 263 -8.34 9.20 -20.10
CA SER A 263 -8.94 9.91 -21.22
C SER A 263 -9.41 11.30 -20.82
N TRP A 264 -9.33 12.23 -21.76
CA TRP A 264 -9.77 13.60 -21.59
C TRP A 264 -10.44 14.14 -22.84
N GLN A 265 -11.45 14.97 -22.63
CA GLN A 265 -12.22 15.63 -23.68
C GLN A 265 -12.61 17.03 -23.21
N LYS A 266 -12.85 17.95 -24.15
CA LYS A 266 -13.35 19.27 -23.77
C LYS A 266 -14.68 19.12 -23.08
N GLN A 267 -14.89 19.86 -21.99
CA GLN A 267 -16.21 19.99 -21.42
C GLN A 267 -17.13 20.52 -22.52
N GLY A 268 -18.04 19.68 -23.01
CA GLY A 268 -19.03 20.12 -23.97
C GLY A 268 -19.84 21.23 -23.34
N GLU A 269 -20.06 22.33 -24.07
CA GLU A 269 -21.12 23.25 -23.70
C GLU A 269 -22.40 22.42 -23.68
N GLU A 270 -22.88 22.11 -22.48
CA GLU A 270 -24.20 21.57 -22.28
C GLU A 270 -25.13 22.61 -22.87
N THR A 271 -25.58 22.35 -24.10
CA THR A 271 -26.45 23.27 -24.83
C THR A 271 -27.69 23.35 -23.96
N LYS A 272 -27.82 24.44 -23.20
CA LYS A 272 -29.00 24.73 -22.40
C LYS A 272 -30.15 24.86 -23.39
N LEU A 273 -30.76 23.72 -23.72
CA LEU A 273 -31.98 23.66 -24.48
C LEU A 273 -32.98 24.47 -23.68
N THR A 274 -33.27 25.67 -24.16
CA THR A 274 -34.28 26.53 -23.55
C THR A 274 -35.57 25.73 -23.59
N PRO A 275 -36.21 25.42 -22.45
CA PRO A 275 -37.43 24.64 -22.47
C PRO A 275 -38.48 25.43 -23.27
N LEU A 276 -38.85 24.90 -24.44
CA LEU A 276 -39.97 25.42 -25.22
C LEU A 276 -41.24 25.17 -24.41
N LEU A 277 -41.73 26.21 -23.75
CA LEU A 277 -43.06 26.23 -23.16
C LEU A 277 -44.06 26.24 -24.32
N PHE A 278 -44.65 25.08 -24.60
CA PHE A 278 -45.87 25.02 -25.40
C PHE A 278 -47.00 25.56 -24.52
N VAL A 279 -47.49 26.75 -24.86
CA VAL A 279 -48.73 27.30 -24.33
C VAL A 279 -49.84 26.82 -25.26
N GLU A 280 -50.78 26.05 -24.70
CA GLU A 280 -52.03 25.60 -25.34
C GLU A 280 -53.12 26.67 -25.22
#